data_AF-A0A9P5SBH5-F1
#
_entry.id   AF-A0A9P5SBH5-F1
#
_cell.length_a   1.000
_cell.length_b   1.000
_cell.length_c   1.000
_cell.angle_alpha   90.00
_cell.angle_beta   90.00
_cell.angle_gamma   90.00
#
_symmetry.space_group_name_H-M   'P 1'
#
loop_
_entity.id
_entity.type
_entity.pdbx_description
1 polymer ?
#
loop_
_entity_poly.entity_id
_entity_poly.type
_entity_poly.pdbx_seq_one_letter_code
_entity_poly.pdbx_strand_id
1 'polypeptide(L)'
;MAQLVITKALSKTDYANKQAHVELAERMKQRDAGSAPALGDRVAYVIIKGGKGVAAYDKSEDPLYVLENNIPIDTKYYLDNQLSKPLLRIFEPILGDKAESLLAGDHTRTIQVSTPSVGGLMRFAVRTATCLGCKTPLKKGESAVCANCKGRAPELYQKQQNIVNDLEVRFSRLWTQCQRCQGSLHQEVLCTSKDCPIFYMRKKVQKEIQDSTTTLDRFNNPLYIKNFNPSHPDLKYHYIAHTSCDVMEERAAMKAQDMYLGVLFSMEDLSVYGYMTNTKVKFITVLTVPDVIIKDLDMKNVFRRIHTAYVNHTSNPFYDIDSQKMIKSKKFEQEIEAIGRGRALEGGNRSSVPPAAHGP
;
A
#
# COMPACT_ATOMS: atom_id res chain seq x y z
N MET A 1 -10.35 2.15 15.13
CA MET A 1 -11.33 3.22 14.88
C MET A 1 -12.77 2.73 14.90
N ALA A 2 -13.18 1.72 14.13
CA ALA A 2 -14.59 1.26 14.10
C ALA A 2 -15.18 0.94 15.50
N GLN A 3 -14.39 0.33 16.39
CA GLN A 3 -14.79 0.03 17.78
C GLN A 3 -14.80 1.25 18.72
N LEU A 4 -14.33 2.40 18.26
CA LEU A 4 -14.24 3.65 19.04
C LEU A 4 -15.36 4.63 18.67
N VAL A 5 -16.18 4.30 17.67
CA VAL A 5 -17.28 5.15 17.19
C VAL A 5 -18.40 5.14 18.22
N ILE A 6 -18.79 6.34 18.68
CA ILE A 6 -19.92 6.56 19.57
C ILE A 6 -21.06 7.11 18.71
N THR A 7 -22.27 6.58 18.87
CA THR A 7 -23.46 7.07 18.15
C THR A 7 -24.50 7.61 19.12
N LYS A 8 -25.01 8.83 18.87
CA LYS A 8 -26.10 9.44 19.62
C LYS A 8 -27.16 10.02 18.69
N ALA A 9 -28.43 9.90 19.07
CA ALA A 9 -29.55 10.47 18.32
C ALA A 9 -29.60 11.99 18.46
N LEU A 10 -29.76 12.71 17.35
CA LEU A 10 -29.94 14.15 17.32
C LEU A 10 -31.42 14.48 17.53
N SER A 11 -31.88 14.46 18.79
CA SER A 11 -33.30 14.66 19.10
C SER A 11 -33.77 16.12 19.15
N LYS A 12 -32.88 17.07 19.42
CA LYS A 12 -33.17 18.51 19.55
C LYS A 12 -31.97 19.32 19.08
N THR A 13 -32.18 20.55 18.62
CA THR A 13 -31.12 21.51 18.28
C THR A 13 -30.72 22.35 19.49
N ASP A 14 -31.69 22.74 20.33
CA ASP A 14 -31.45 23.52 21.54
C ASP A 14 -31.35 22.62 22.77
N TYR A 15 -30.11 22.43 23.25
CA TYR A 15 -29.84 21.82 24.55
C TYR A 15 -29.31 22.88 25.52
N ALA A 16 -29.74 22.80 26.78
CA ALA A 16 -29.23 23.67 27.85
C ALA A 16 -27.71 23.52 28.07
N ASN A 17 -27.16 22.34 27.77
CA ASN A 17 -25.73 22.05 27.86
C ASN A 17 -25.20 21.58 26.51
N LYS A 18 -24.05 22.11 26.09
CA LYS A 18 -23.38 21.70 24.84
C LYS A 18 -23.10 20.20 24.82
N GLN A 19 -23.49 19.56 23.72
CA GLN A 19 -23.32 18.12 23.50
C GLN A 19 -22.41 17.85 22.31
N ALA A 20 -21.55 16.84 22.44
CA ALA A 20 -20.57 16.47 21.42
C ALA A 20 -21.17 16.17 20.02
N HIS A 21 -22.33 15.51 19.98
CA HIS A 21 -23.00 15.14 18.73
C HIS A 21 -23.74 16.32 18.08
N VAL A 22 -24.13 17.33 18.86
CA VAL A 22 -24.81 18.55 18.38
C VAL A 22 -23.80 19.51 17.79
N GLU A 23 -22.73 19.79 18.54
CA GLU A 23 -21.62 20.64 18.09
C GLU A 23 -20.96 20.05 16.83
N LEU A 24 -20.82 18.72 16.75
CA LEU A 24 -20.33 18.07 15.54
C LEU A 24 -21.30 18.23 14.36
N ALA A 25 -22.61 18.04 14.56
CA ALA A 25 -23.58 18.17 13.48
C ALA A 25 -23.56 19.59 12.88
N GLU A 26 -23.48 20.62 13.71
CA GLU A 26 -23.33 22.01 13.22
C GLU A 26 -22.00 22.24 12.51
N ARG A 27 -20.89 21.68 13.01
CA ARG A 27 -19.60 21.76 12.32
C ARG A 27 -19.60 21.06 10.97
N MET A 28 -20.27 19.90 10.87
CA MET A 28 -20.45 19.18 9.61
C MET A 28 -21.26 20.03 8.63
N LYS A 29 -22.34 20.67 9.09
CA LYS A 29 -23.19 21.57 8.29
C LYS A 29 -22.43 22.79 7.75
N GLN A 30 -21.55 23.38 8.56
CA GLN A 30 -20.69 24.48 8.13
C GLN A 30 -19.64 24.03 7.10
N ARG A 31 -19.15 22.79 7.21
CA ARG A 31 -18.15 22.21 6.30
C ARG A 31 -18.78 21.82 4.95
N ASP A 32 -19.92 21.14 5.00
CA ASP A 32 -20.71 20.72 3.85
C ASP A 32 -22.17 20.49 4.28
N ALA A 33 -23.06 21.39 3.87
CA ALA A 33 -24.48 21.31 4.21
C ALA A 33 -25.17 20.07 3.63
N GLY A 34 -24.66 19.47 2.55
CA GLY A 34 -25.27 18.32 1.89
C GLY A 34 -25.07 16.99 2.62
N SER A 35 -24.04 16.89 3.46
CA SER A 35 -23.71 15.67 4.23
C SER A 35 -24.03 15.77 5.73
N ALA A 36 -24.63 16.88 6.15
CA ALA A 36 -24.98 17.16 7.53
C ALA A 36 -26.13 16.26 8.03
N PRO A 37 -26.07 15.73 9.27
CA PRO A 37 -27.17 14.97 9.87
C PRO A 37 -28.44 15.81 10.05
N ALA A 38 -29.61 15.22 9.80
CA ALA A 38 -30.90 15.84 10.04
C ALA A 38 -31.41 15.57 11.46
N LEU A 39 -32.43 16.33 11.89
CA LEU A 39 -33.08 16.10 13.17
C LEU A 39 -33.79 14.74 13.17
N GLY A 40 -33.48 13.91 14.16
CA GLY A 40 -33.89 12.50 14.23
C GLY A 40 -32.79 11.50 13.85
N ASP A 41 -31.75 11.92 13.14
CA ASP A 41 -30.65 11.03 12.74
C ASP A 41 -29.72 10.68 13.89
N ARG A 42 -29.00 9.56 13.74
CA ARG A 42 -27.88 9.22 14.62
C ARG A 42 -26.59 9.84 14.10
N VAL A 43 -25.95 10.62 14.95
CA VAL A 43 -24.64 11.21 14.68
C VAL A 43 -23.57 10.30 15.26
N ALA A 44 -22.70 9.80 14.38
CA ALA A 44 -21.53 9.01 14.72
C ALA A 44 -20.31 9.92 14.89
N TYR A 45 -19.56 9.73 15.98
CA TYR A 45 -18.37 10.53 16.26
C TYR A 45 -17.30 9.74 17.00
N VAL A 46 -16.07 10.24 16.92
CA VAL A 46 -14.93 9.82 17.75
C VAL A 46 -14.37 11.02 18.50
N ILE A 47 -13.64 10.77 19.59
CA ILE A 47 -12.96 11.82 20.35
C ILE A 47 -11.50 11.92 19.91
N ILE A 48 -11.16 13.07 19.31
CA ILE A 48 -9.80 13.36 18.83
C ILE A 48 -8.94 13.99 19.93
N LYS A 49 -7.62 13.90 19.77
CA LYS A 49 -6.66 14.51 20.67
C LYS A 49 -6.71 16.04 20.52
N GLY A 50 -7.00 16.74 21.62
CA GLY A 50 -7.04 18.20 21.68
C GLY A 50 -6.01 18.78 22.65
N GLY A 51 -6.05 20.11 22.83
CA GLY A 51 -5.28 20.80 23.87
C GLY A 51 -5.67 20.35 25.29
N LYS A 52 -4.79 20.61 26.26
CA LYS A 52 -5.07 20.28 27.67
C LYS A 52 -6.26 21.09 28.17
N GLY A 53 -7.26 20.42 28.75
CA GLY A 53 -8.46 21.06 29.30
C GLY A 53 -9.57 21.38 28.28
N VAL A 54 -9.38 21.05 27.00
CA VAL A 54 -10.43 21.22 25.99
C VAL A 54 -11.58 20.24 26.26
N ALA A 55 -12.81 20.76 26.23
CA ALA A 55 -14.00 19.99 26.52
C ALA A 55 -14.23 18.87 25.50
N ALA A 56 -14.86 17.78 25.92
CA ALA A 56 -15.11 16.63 25.05
C ALA A 56 -16.01 16.96 23.86
N TYR A 57 -16.91 17.94 23.99
CA TYR A 57 -17.79 18.36 22.89
C TYR A 57 -17.04 19.12 21.79
N ASP A 58 -15.91 19.76 22.10
CA ASP A 58 -15.07 20.42 21.10
C ASP A 58 -14.17 19.41 20.38
N LYS A 59 -13.87 18.28 21.05
CA LYS A 59 -13.02 17.19 20.56
C LYS A 59 -13.78 16.10 19.79
N SER A 60 -15.08 16.24 19.56
CA SER A 60 -15.81 15.30 18.70
C SER A 60 -15.51 15.58 17.23
N GLU A 61 -15.33 14.53 16.43
CA GLU A 61 -15.14 14.64 14.99
C GLU A 61 -15.75 13.43 14.26
N ASP A 62 -16.10 13.63 12.99
CA ASP A 62 -16.66 12.57 12.14
C ASP A 62 -15.61 11.48 11.87
N PRO A 63 -15.92 10.18 12.02
CA PRO A 63 -14.93 9.12 11.83
C PRO A 63 -14.34 9.06 10.43
N LEU A 64 -15.07 9.42 9.37
CA LEU A 64 -14.53 9.44 8.01
C LEU A 64 -13.54 10.60 7.86
N TYR A 65 -13.89 11.78 8.37
CA TYR A 65 -12.98 12.92 8.38
C TYR A 65 -11.68 12.63 9.14
N VAL A 66 -11.77 11.94 10.29
CA VAL A 66 -10.60 11.50 11.06
C VAL A 66 -9.75 10.51 10.27
N LEU A 67 -10.37 9.56 9.55
CA LEU A 67 -9.66 8.63 8.68
C LEU A 67 -8.93 9.38 7.58
N GLU A 68 -9.62 10.21 6.80
CA GLU A 68 -9.06 10.90 5.64
C GLU A 68 -7.88 11.80 6.02
N ASN A 69 -8.02 12.53 7.14
CA ASN A 69 -7.05 13.53 7.57
C ASN A 69 -6.01 13.01 8.59
N ASN A 70 -6.02 11.72 8.92
CA ASN A 70 -5.11 11.07 9.87
C ASN A 70 -5.10 11.74 11.26
N ILE A 71 -6.25 12.24 11.72
CA ILE A 71 -6.34 13.00 12.97
C ILE A 71 -6.13 12.04 14.16
N PRO A 72 -5.22 12.35 15.10
CA PRO A 72 -4.95 11.47 16.24
C PRO A 72 -6.16 11.36 17.17
N ILE A 73 -6.47 10.13 17.57
CA ILE A 73 -7.53 9.80 18.52
C ILE A 73 -7.02 10.00 19.95
N ASP A 74 -7.88 10.49 20.85
CA ASP A 74 -7.57 10.64 22.28
C ASP A 74 -7.66 9.28 23.00
N THR A 75 -6.61 8.47 22.91
CA THR A 75 -6.59 7.13 23.52
C THR A 75 -6.79 7.15 25.03
N LYS A 76 -6.33 8.20 25.72
CA LYS A 76 -6.51 8.38 27.17
C LYS A 76 -7.98 8.58 27.51
N TYR A 77 -8.70 9.40 26.75
CA TYR A 77 -10.14 9.56 26.94
C TYR A 77 -10.88 8.22 26.87
N TYR A 78 -10.58 7.36 25.89
CA TYR A 78 -11.25 6.06 25.79
C TYR A 78 -10.86 5.12 26.93
N LEU A 79 -9.59 5.11 27.34
CA LEU A 79 -9.13 4.33 28.48
C LEU A 79 -9.83 4.76 29.77
N ASP A 80 -9.79 6.05 30.10
CA ASP A 80 -10.22 6.58 31.39
C ASP A 80 -11.76 6.70 31.49
N ASN A 81 -12.42 7.15 30.41
CA ASN A 81 -13.85 7.45 30.44
C ASN A 81 -14.75 6.29 29.97
N GLN A 82 -14.25 5.37 29.14
CA GLN A 82 -15.06 4.29 28.57
C GLN A 82 -14.71 2.92 29.14
N LEU A 83 -13.41 2.60 29.28
CA LEU A 83 -12.96 1.26 29.65
C LEU A 83 -12.69 1.10 31.14
N SER A 84 -12.03 2.08 31.77
CA SER A 84 -11.54 1.99 33.14
C SER A 84 -12.65 1.67 34.13
N LYS A 85 -13.72 2.47 34.17
CA LYS A 85 -14.80 2.32 35.16
C LYS A 85 -15.52 0.96 35.07
N PRO A 86 -15.95 0.47 33.89
CA PRO A 86 -16.54 -0.87 33.79
C PRO A 86 -15.56 -1.98 34.18
N LEU A 87 -14.28 -1.88 33.79
CA LEU A 87 -13.28 -2.89 34.11
C LEU A 87 -13.01 -2.96 35.61
N LEU A 88 -12.80 -1.80 36.25
CA LEU A 88 -12.60 -1.73 37.70
C LEU A 88 -13.81 -2.30 38.45
N ARG A 89 -15.04 -1.99 38.02
CA ARG A 89 -16.24 -2.57 38.64
C ARG A 89 -16.31 -4.11 38.58
N ILE A 90 -15.72 -4.73 37.56
CA ILE A 90 -15.67 -6.19 37.40
C ILE A 90 -14.53 -6.79 38.23
N PHE A 91 -13.37 -6.13 38.26
CA PHE A 91 -12.14 -6.68 38.81
C PHE A 91 -11.85 -6.28 40.26
N GLU A 92 -12.35 -5.15 40.74
CA GLU A 92 -12.23 -4.71 42.15
C GLU A 92 -12.75 -5.77 43.14
N PRO A 93 -13.91 -6.44 42.93
CA PRO A 93 -14.36 -7.48 43.85
C PRO A 93 -13.43 -8.70 43.95
N ILE A 94 -12.58 -8.93 42.95
CA ILE A 94 -11.69 -10.09 42.86
C ILE A 94 -10.27 -9.73 43.32
N LEU A 95 -9.78 -8.56 42.90
CA LEU A 95 -8.39 -8.12 43.06
C LEU A 95 -8.20 -7.05 44.14
N GLY A 96 -9.29 -6.47 44.66
CA GLY A 96 -9.24 -5.32 45.57
C GLY A 96 -8.48 -4.14 44.98
N ASP A 97 -7.62 -3.53 45.79
CA ASP A 97 -6.81 -2.36 45.42
C ASP A 97 -5.83 -2.62 44.25
N LYS A 98 -5.56 -3.89 43.91
CA LYS A 98 -4.67 -4.23 42.80
C LYS A 98 -5.33 -4.06 41.43
N ALA A 99 -6.66 -3.87 41.36
CA ALA A 99 -7.37 -3.73 40.08
C ALA A 99 -6.84 -2.55 39.24
N GLU A 100 -6.39 -1.46 39.88
CA GLU A 100 -5.84 -0.28 39.18
C GLU A 100 -4.54 -0.60 38.41
N SER A 101 -3.75 -1.57 38.87
CA SER A 101 -2.51 -2.01 38.19
C SER A 101 -2.76 -2.66 36.82
N LEU A 102 -4.02 -3.01 36.49
CA LEU A 102 -4.36 -3.50 35.15
C LEU A 102 -4.27 -2.39 34.09
N LEU A 103 -4.50 -1.14 34.49
CA LEU A 103 -4.61 0.00 33.58
C LEU A 103 -3.34 0.87 33.57
N ALA A 104 -2.42 0.65 34.51
CA ALA A 104 -1.16 1.36 34.63
C ALA A 104 -0.01 0.38 34.85
N GLY A 105 1.13 0.60 34.19
CA GLY A 105 2.32 -0.22 34.40
C GLY A 105 3.24 -0.26 33.20
N ASP A 106 4.21 -1.17 33.24
CA ASP A 106 5.19 -1.35 32.16
C ASP A 106 4.54 -1.83 30.86
N HIS A 107 3.44 -2.60 30.96
CA HIS A 107 2.68 -3.12 29.83
C HIS A 107 1.91 -2.05 29.04
N THR A 108 1.72 -0.83 29.58
CA THR A 108 1.01 0.27 28.90
C THR A 108 1.93 1.37 28.35
N ARG A 109 3.26 1.20 28.45
CA ARG A 109 4.25 2.23 28.03
C ARG A 109 4.40 2.40 26.52
N THR A 110 3.81 1.51 25.71
CA THR A 110 3.88 1.61 24.25
C THR A 110 2.70 2.42 23.71
N ILE A 111 2.97 3.66 23.30
CA ILE A 111 1.95 4.55 22.72
C ILE A 111 2.27 4.79 21.24
N GLN A 112 1.33 4.46 20.36
CA GLN A 112 1.38 4.87 18.96
C GLN A 112 0.45 6.08 18.75
N VAL A 113 1.01 7.19 18.26
CA VAL A 113 0.27 8.40 17.92
C VAL A 113 0.46 8.67 16.43
N SER A 114 -0.64 8.77 15.69
CA SER A 114 -0.61 9.19 14.29
C SER A 114 -0.29 10.68 14.18
N THR A 115 0.54 11.03 13.21
CA THR A 115 0.81 12.44 12.89
C THR A 115 -0.32 12.97 11.99
N PRO A 116 -1.04 14.03 12.39
CA PRO A 116 -2.14 14.59 11.60
C PRO A 116 -1.66 15.10 10.24
N SER A 117 -2.44 14.86 9.19
CA SER A 117 -2.15 15.38 7.84
C SER A 117 -2.57 16.84 7.66
N VAL A 118 -3.42 17.36 8.56
CA VAL A 118 -4.02 18.70 8.48
C VAL A 118 -3.59 19.58 9.66
N GLY A 119 -3.32 20.85 9.37
CA GLY A 119 -2.92 21.87 10.34
C GLY A 119 -2.01 22.93 9.70
N GLY A 120 -2.12 24.18 10.15
CA GLY A 120 -1.39 25.31 9.56
C GLY A 120 0.13 25.11 9.46
N LEU A 121 0.73 24.46 10.48
CA LEU A 121 2.16 24.10 10.46
C LEU A 121 2.47 22.86 9.61
N MET A 122 1.56 21.88 9.51
CA MET A 122 1.81 20.63 8.77
C MET A 122 1.79 20.81 7.25
N ARG A 123 1.24 21.92 6.75
CA ARG A 123 1.20 22.26 5.31
C ARG A 123 2.58 22.54 4.72
N PHE A 124 3.55 22.94 5.54
CA PHE A 124 4.93 23.24 5.13
C PHE A 124 5.90 22.11 5.49
N ALA A 125 5.41 21.02 6.09
CA ALA A 125 6.26 19.92 6.53
C ALA A 125 6.64 19.00 5.36
N VAL A 126 7.93 18.96 5.02
CA VAL A 126 8.47 17.99 4.06
C VAL A 126 8.58 16.62 4.73
N ARG A 127 7.83 15.64 4.24
CA ARG A 127 7.92 14.25 4.73
C ARG A 127 9.26 13.65 4.30
N THR A 128 10.15 13.44 5.26
CA THR A 128 11.39 12.70 5.04
C THR A 128 11.12 11.21 5.24
N ALA A 129 11.47 10.38 4.26
CA ALA A 129 11.33 8.93 4.39
C ALA A 129 12.24 8.41 5.51
N THR A 130 11.75 7.48 6.33
CA THR A 130 12.50 6.86 7.43
C THR A 130 12.70 5.38 7.19
N CYS A 131 13.80 4.83 7.69
CA CYS A 131 14.11 3.41 7.59
C CYS A 131 13.02 2.58 8.29
N LEU A 132 12.54 1.52 7.63
CA LEU A 132 11.50 0.66 8.19
C LEU A 132 11.93 -0.06 9.47
N GLY A 133 13.21 -0.42 9.59
CA GLY A 133 13.79 -1.12 10.74
C GLY A 133 14.06 -0.23 11.95
N CYS A 134 14.88 0.82 11.79
CA CYS A 134 15.37 1.65 12.90
C CYS A 134 14.78 3.07 12.97
N LYS A 135 13.89 3.44 12.04
CA LYS A 135 13.24 4.76 11.93
C LYS A 135 14.19 5.95 11.72
N THR A 136 15.49 5.72 11.50
CA THR A 136 16.43 6.78 11.09
C THR A 136 16.02 7.39 9.75
N PRO A 137 16.07 8.73 9.58
CA PRO A 137 15.84 9.38 8.31
C PRO A 137 16.75 8.85 7.20
N LEU A 138 16.19 8.56 6.03
CA LEU A 138 16.91 8.04 4.87
C LEU A 138 17.53 9.17 4.05
N LYS A 139 18.70 8.89 3.47
CA LYS A 139 19.37 9.81 2.53
C LYS A 139 18.76 9.70 1.14
N LYS A 140 18.94 10.73 0.30
CA LYS A 140 18.51 10.72 -1.11
C LYS A 140 19.10 9.49 -1.83
N GLY A 141 18.24 8.60 -2.34
CA GLY A 141 18.62 7.37 -3.03
C GLY A 141 18.45 6.07 -2.21
N GLU A 142 18.19 6.15 -0.90
CA GLU A 142 17.75 4.99 -0.10
C GLU A 142 16.22 4.90 -0.09
N SER A 143 15.67 3.75 -0.45
CA SER A 143 14.22 3.61 -0.68
C SER A 143 13.45 3.11 0.56
N ALA A 144 13.87 1.98 1.15
CA ALA A 144 13.15 1.32 2.26
C ALA A 144 13.95 1.22 3.57
N VAL A 145 15.26 0.93 3.49
CA VAL A 145 16.12 0.66 4.65
C VAL A 145 17.43 1.46 4.60
N CYS A 146 17.96 1.83 5.77
CA CYS A 146 19.27 2.48 5.87
C CYS A 146 20.39 1.45 5.71
N ALA A 147 21.61 1.91 5.44
CA ALA A 147 22.81 1.07 5.35
C ALA A 147 22.95 0.02 6.48
N ASN A 148 22.68 0.40 7.73
CA ASN A 148 22.82 -0.49 8.90
C ASN A 148 21.73 -1.57 8.98
N CYS A 149 20.56 -1.34 8.37
CA CYS A 149 19.45 -2.30 8.37
C CYS A 149 19.40 -3.16 7.11
N LYS A 150 20.35 -3.02 6.18
CA LYS A 150 20.36 -3.77 4.91
C LYS A 150 20.38 -5.29 5.11
N GLY A 151 21.18 -5.79 6.05
CA GLY A 151 21.22 -7.24 6.34
C GLY A 151 19.89 -7.81 6.88
N ARG A 152 18.97 -6.95 7.35
CA ARG A 152 17.61 -7.34 7.78
C ARG A 152 16.53 -6.94 6.77
N ALA A 153 16.91 -6.49 5.57
CA ALA A 153 15.95 -6.13 4.53
C ALA A 153 14.94 -7.25 4.19
N PRO A 154 15.32 -8.54 4.12
CA PRO A 154 14.39 -9.62 3.78
C PRO A 154 13.37 -9.87 4.88
N GLU A 155 13.83 -9.86 6.13
CA GLU A 155 12.97 -9.97 7.31
C GLU A 155 11.95 -8.82 7.33
N LEU A 156 12.40 -7.58 7.07
CA LEU A 156 11.54 -6.40 7.04
C LEU A 156 10.56 -6.42 5.86
N TYR A 157 11.00 -6.90 4.69
CA TYR A 157 10.14 -7.09 3.52
C TYR A 157 9.06 -8.13 3.78
N GLN A 158 9.44 -9.32 4.26
CA GLN A 158 8.52 -10.40 4.59
C GLN A 158 7.50 -9.96 5.63
N LYS A 159 7.94 -9.23 6.66
CA LYS A 159 7.06 -8.66 7.68
C LYS A 159 6.04 -7.70 7.06
N GLN A 160 6.47 -6.80 6.18
CA GLN A 160 5.57 -5.86 5.50
C GLN A 160 4.61 -6.59 4.54
N GLN A 161 5.10 -7.58 3.80
CA GLN A 161 4.30 -8.40 2.90
C GLN A 161 3.20 -9.16 3.66
N ASN A 162 3.51 -9.73 4.83
CA ASN A 162 2.53 -10.41 5.66
C ASN A 162 1.42 -9.45 6.14
N ILE A 163 1.76 -8.20 6.45
CA ILE A 163 0.78 -7.16 6.81
C ILE A 163 -0.14 -6.86 5.61
N VAL A 164 0.42 -6.68 4.42
CA VAL A 164 -0.37 -6.44 3.20
C VAL A 164 -1.30 -7.61 2.91
N ASN A 165 -0.81 -8.85 3.01
CA ASN A 165 -1.62 -10.05 2.78
C ASN A 165 -2.79 -10.18 3.77
N ASP A 166 -2.58 -9.88 5.06
CA ASP A 166 -3.68 -9.86 6.05
C ASP A 166 -4.72 -8.77 5.72
N LEU A 167 -4.25 -7.58 5.32
CA LEU A 167 -5.11 -6.47 4.93
C LEU A 167 -5.92 -6.77 3.66
N GLU A 168 -5.32 -7.44 2.66
CA GLU A 168 -5.99 -7.91 1.44
C GLU A 168 -7.13 -8.87 1.77
N VAL A 169 -6.85 -9.92 2.55
CA VAL A 169 -7.87 -10.89 2.99
C VAL A 169 -9.00 -10.19 3.73
N ARG A 170 -8.66 -9.25 4.63
CA ARG A 170 -9.65 -8.49 5.38
C ARG A 170 -10.47 -7.55 4.49
N PHE A 171 -9.84 -6.91 3.51
CA PHE A 171 -10.48 -6.05 2.53
C PHE A 171 -11.51 -6.85 1.73
N SER A 172 -11.09 -7.97 1.13
CA SER A 172 -11.95 -8.85 0.34
C SER A 172 -13.15 -9.33 1.15
N ARG A 173 -12.94 -9.81 2.39
CA ARG A 173 -14.03 -10.27 3.26
C ARG A 173 -15.08 -9.19 3.52
N LEU A 174 -14.65 -7.97 3.85
CA LEU A 174 -15.57 -6.86 4.15
C LEU A 174 -16.32 -6.39 2.90
N TRP A 175 -15.64 -6.29 1.76
CA TRP A 175 -16.27 -5.81 0.52
C TRP A 175 -17.24 -6.83 -0.08
N THR A 176 -16.88 -8.12 -0.06
CA THR A 176 -17.80 -9.19 -0.49
C THR A 176 -19.03 -9.27 0.43
N GLN A 177 -18.88 -9.05 1.74
CA GLN A 177 -20.03 -9.00 2.65
C GLN A 177 -20.96 -7.82 2.31
N CYS A 178 -20.41 -6.67 1.93
CA CYS A 178 -21.18 -5.54 1.45
C CYS A 178 -21.93 -5.82 0.13
N GLN A 179 -21.30 -6.49 -0.84
CA GLN A 179 -21.96 -6.90 -2.09
C GLN A 179 -23.13 -7.86 -1.83
N ARG A 180 -22.94 -8.83 -0.92
CA ARG A 180 -24.02 -9.74 -0.48
C ARG A 180 -25.16 -8.99 0.18
N CYS A 181 -24.85 -8.01 1.03
CA CYS A 181 -25.86 -7.17 1.68
C CYS A 181 -26.64 -6.31 0.69
N GLN A 182 -25.98 -5.82 -0.38
CA GLN A 182 -26.62 -5.07 -1.46
C GLN A 182 -27.46 -5.96 -2.37
N GLY A 183 -27.10 -7.24 -2.51
CA GLY A 183 -27.75 -8.19 -3.43
C GLY A 183 -27.26 -8.10 -4.88
N SER A 184 -26.24 -7.29 -5.16
CA SER A 184 -25.65 -7.14 -6.50
C SER A 184 -24.15 -7.39 -6.46
N LEU A 185 -23.66 -8.18 -7.41
CA LEU A 185 -22.22 -8.42 -7.64
C LEU A 185 -21.65 -7.52 -8.73
N HIS A 186 -22.50 -6.93 -9.56
CA HIS A 186 -22.11 -6.18 -10.75
C HIS A 186 -22.24 -4.67 -10.60
N GLN A 187 -22.95 -4.21 -9.56
CA GLN A 187 -23.09 -2.79 -9.25
C GLN A 187 -22.16 -2.39 -8.10
N GLU A 188 -21.81 -1.11 -8.06
CA GLU A 188 -20.99 -0.56 -6.99
C GLU A 188 -21.76 -0.48 -5.67
N VAL A 189 -21.07 -0.73 -4.54
CA VAL A 189 -21.65 -0.65 -3.20
C VAL A 189 -21.67 0.81 -2.69
N LEU A 190 -22.74 1.53 -2.97
CA LEU A 190 -22.97 2.92 -2.52
C LEU A 190 -23.66 3.04 -1.14
N CYS A 191 -23.35 2.13 -0.21
CA CYS A 191 -23.95 2.13 1.14
C CYS A 191 -23.35 3.24 2.03
N THR A 192 -24.19 3.97 2.79
CA THR A 192 -23.79 5.01 3.76
C THR A 192 -24.31 4.75 5.18
N SER A 193 -24.83 3.55 5.47
CA SER A 193 -25.41 3.21 6.77
C SER A 193 -24.35 3.29 7.88
N LYS A 194 -24.48 4.30 8.75
CA LYS A 194 -23.57 4.54 9.88
C LYS A 194 -23.77 3.57 11.05
N ASP A 195 -24.94 2.92 11.11
CA ASP A 195 -25.25 1.88 12.11
C ASP A 195 -24.71 0.50 11.72
N CYS A 196 -24.25 0.32 10.48
CA CYS A 196 -23.63 -0.93 10.05
C CYS A 196 -22.20 -1.04 10.63
N PRO A 197 -21.87 -2.13 11.36
CA PRO A 197 -20.53 -2.31 11.92
C PRO A 197 -19.43 -2.42 10.85
N ILE A 198 -19.80 -2.83 9.62
CA ILE A 198 -18.87 -2.98 8.50
C ILE A 198 -18.53 -1.62 7.87
N PHE A 199 -19.39 -0.61 7.98
CA PHE A 199 -19.25 0.65 7.23
C PHE A 199 -17.92 1.36 7.51
N TYR A 200 -17.56 1.55 8.78
CA TYR A 200 -16.29 2.16 9.15
C TYR A 200 -15.11 1.20 9.03
N MET A 201 -15.33 -0.11 9.26
CA MET A 201 -14.29 -1.13 9.12
C MET A 201 -13.78 -1.20 7.68
N ARG A 202 -14.68 -1.22 6.70
CA ARG A 202 -14.30 -1.33 5.29
C ARG A 202 -13.56 -0.08 4.81
N LYS A 203 -13.99 1.13 5.21
CA LYS A 203 -13.31 2.40 4.86
C LYS A 203 -11.93 2.49 5.50
N LYS A 204 -11.79 2.05 6.75
CA LYS A 204 -10.49 1.96 7.44
C LYS A 204 -9.54 1.01 6.71
N VAL A 205 -9.98 -0.22 6.42
CA VAL A 205 -9.16 -1.23 5.76
C VAL A 205 -8.77 -0.78 4.35
N GLN A 206 -9.67 -0.14 3.61
CA GLN A 206 -9.38 0.47 2.30
C GLN A 206 -8.24 1.48 2.36
N LYS A 207 -8.17 2.30 3.42
CA LYS A 207 -7.05 3.23 3.61
C LYS A 207 -5.77 2.52 4.08
N GLU A 208 -5.88 1.59 5.02
CA GLU A 208 -4.73 0.87 5.58
C GLU A 208 -4.01 -0.01 4.55
N ILE A 209 -4.75 -0.65 3.65
CA ILE A 209 -4.16 -1.42 2.55
C ILE A 209 -3.41 -0.48 1.60
N GLN A 210 -3.98 0.67 1.23
CA GLN A 210 -3.31 1.66 0.38
C GLN A 210 -2.00 2.15 1.01
N ASP A 211 -2.04 2.56 2.27
CA ASP A 211 -0.85 3.03 3.00
C ASP A 211 0.22 1.92 3.15
N SER A 212 -0.21 0.67 3.35
CA SER A 212 0.67 -0.49 3.51
C SER A 212 1.30 -0.94 2.20
N THR A 213 0.56 -0.88 1.09
CA THR A 213 1.07 -1.13 -0.27
C THR A 213 2.09 -0.09 -0.65
N THR A 214 1.80 1.21 -0.46
CA THR A 214 2.80 2.28 -0.69
C THR A 214 4.07 2.09 0.14
N THR A 215 3.95 1.51 1.33
CA THR A 215 5.11 1.17 2.16
C THR A 215 5.91 0.01 1.59
N LEU A 216 5.23 -1.01 1.05
CA LEU A 216 5.86 -2.15 0.36
C LEU A 216 6.55 -1.71 -0.94
N ASP A 217 5.98 -0.76 -1.66
CA ASP A 217 6.54 -0.22 -2.91
C ASP A 217 7.88 0.48 -2.72
N ARG A 218 8.21 0.88 -1.49
CA ARG A 218 9.54 1.40 -1.16
C ARG A 218 10.64 0.36 -1.39
N PHE A 219 10.31 -0.93 -1.46
CA PHE A 219 11.25 -1.98 -1.83
C PHE A 219 11.34 -2.21 -3.36
N ASN A 220 10.47 -1.59 -4.17
CA ASN A 220 10.46 -1.71 -5.65
C ASN A 220 11.56 -0.85 -6.30
N ASN A 221 12.82 -1.10 -5.94
CA ASN A 221 13.96 -0.54 -6.68
C ASN A 221 14.18 -1.31 -7.98
N PRO A 222 14.55 -0.62 -9.08
CA PRO A 222 14.91 -1.28 -10.31
C PRO A 222 16.12 -2.20 -10.09
N LEU A 223 15.91 -3.51 -10.26
CA LEU A 223 16.98 -4.49 -10.15
C LEU A 223 17.97 -4.38 -11.32
N TYR A 224 17.52 -3.94 -12.49
CA TYR A 224 18.35 -3.77 -13.67
C TYR A 224 17.65 -2.85 -14.67
N ILE A 225 18.41 -1.93 -15.28
CA ILE A 225 17.94 -1.08 -16.39
C ILE A 225 19.01 -1.14 -17.48
N LYS A 226 18.58 -1.42 -18.71
CA LYS A 226 19.45 -1.37 -19.89
C LYS A 226 18.73 -0.63 -20.98
N ASN A 227 19.32 0.47 -21.41
CA ASN A 227 18.92 1.20 -22.60
C ASN A 227 19.73 0.68 -23.80
N PHE A 228 19.05 0.31 -24.87
CA PHE A 228 19.65 -0.14 -26.13
C PHE A 228 19.71 0.98 -27.19
N ASN A 229 19.02 2.09 -26.98
CA ASN A 229 18.99 3.24 -27.88
C ASN A 229 19.60 4.49 -27.21
N PRO A 230 20.76 4.98 -27.67
CA PRO A 230 21.40 6.15 -27.09
C PRO A 230 20.64 7.47 -27.32
N SER A 231 19.59 7.47 -28.16
CA SER A 231 18.87 8.68 -28.59
C SER A 231 17.95 9.30 -27.51
N HIS A 232 17.57 8.54 -26.48
CA HIS A 232 16.66 9.03 -25.42
C HIS A 232 17.36 9.09 -24.06
N PRO A 233 17.13 10.16 -23.26
CA PRO A 233 17.69 10.27 -21.93
C PRO A 233 17.11 9.20 -20.98
N ASP A 234 17.96 8.62 -20.12
CA ASP A 234 17.61 7.56 -19.16
C ASP A 234 16.40 7.91 -18.26
N LEU A 235 16.14 9.21 -18.06
CA LEU A 235 15.01 9.72 -17.28
C LEU A 235 13.64 9.36 -17.90
N LYS A 236 13.51 9.32 -19.24
CA LYS A 236 12.26 8.91 -19.93
C LYS A 236 11.91 7.46 -19.59
N TYR A 237 12.91 6.58 -19.55
CA TYR A 237 12.73 5.16 -19.24
C TYR A 237 12.43 4.91 -17.77
N HIS A 238 12.99 5.72 -16.87
CA HIS A 238 12.61 5.69 -15.46
C HIS A 238 11.12 6.01 -15.25
N TYR A 239 10.62 7.06 -15.91
CA TYR A 239 9.19 7.39 -15.86
C TYR A 239 8.32 6.24 -16.38
N ILE A 240 8.67 5.70 -17.56
CA ILE A 240 7.96 4.55 -18.14
C ILE A 240 7.95 3.35 -17.19
N ALA A 241 9.07 3.05 -16.52
CA ALA A 241 9.15 1.94 -15.58
C ALA A 241 8.21 2.12 -14.38
N HIS A 242 8.15 3.34 -13.81
CA HIS A 242 7.24 3.64 -12.69
C HIS A 242 5.78 3.53 -13.12
N THR A 243 5.38 4.18 -14.22
CA THR A 243 4.01 4.07 -14.74
C THR A 243 3.64 2.63 -15.08
N SER A 244 4.59 1.84 -15.57
CA SER A 244 4.37 0.41 -15.87
C SER A 244 4.12 -0.39 -14.60
N CYS A 245 4.83 -0.11 -13.50
CA CYS A 245 4.59 -0.79 -12.23
C CYS A 245 3.14 -0.64 -11.76
N ASP A 246 2.59 0.58 -11.86
CA ASP A 246 1.21 0.88 -11.47
C ASP A 246 0.21 0.08 -12.32
N VAL A 247 0.37 0.12 -13.65
CA VAL A 247 -0.51 -0.60 -14.60
C VAL A 247 -0.41 -2.12 -14.45
N MET A 248 0.79 -2.63 -14.16
CA MET A 248 1.00 -4.07 -13.94
C MET A 248 0.28 -4.55 -12.69
N GLU A 249 0.24 -3.76 -11.62
CA GLU A 249 -0.47 -4.09 -10.38
C GLU A 249 -1.99 -4.14 -10.59
N GLU A 250 -2.54 -3.16 -11.31
CA GLU A 250 -3.96 -3.13 -11.65
C GLU A 250 -4.37 -4.38 -12.47
N ARG A 251 -3.57 -4.74 -13.47
CA ARG A 251 -3.85 -5.91 -14.32
C ARG A 251 -3.64 -7.24 -13.62
N ALA A 252 -2.63 -7.32 -12.74
CA ALA A 252 -2.36 -8.49 -11.92
C ALA A 252 -3.55 -8.87 -11.03
N ALA A 253 -4.29 -7.88 -10.53
CA ALA A 253 -5.50 -8.10 -9.73
C ALA A 253 -6.65 -8.72 -10.55
N MET A 254 -6.69 -8.45 -11.87
CA MET A 254 -7.74 -8.96 -12.76
C MET A 254 -7.42 -10.33 -13.38
N LYS A 255 -6.14 -10.65 -13.59
CA LYS A 255 -5.67 -11.90 -14.21
C LYS A 255 -4.79 -12.71 -13.25
N ALA A 256 -5.41 -13.57 -12.45
CA ALA A 256 -4.73 -14.29 -11.37
C ALA A 256 -3.67 -15.34 -11.81
N GLN A 257 -3.58 -15.70 -13.10
CA GLN A 257 -2.85 -16.91 -13.51
C GLN A 257 -1.89 -16.77 -14.71
N ASP A 258 -1.89 -15.67 -15.45
CA ASP A 258 -0.96 -15.47 -16.59
C ASP A 258 0.20 -14.55 -16.19
N MET A 259 1.43 -15.04 -16.36
CA MET A 259 2.65 -14.25 -16.11
C MET A 259 2.85 -13.16 -17.15
N TYR A 260 2.30 -13.32 -18.36
CA TYR A 260 2.39 -12.31 -19.41
C TYR A 260 1.18 -11.38 -19.37
N LEU A 261 1.41 -10.09 -19.11
CA LEU A 261 0.36 -9.08 -18.96
C LEU A 261 0.04 -8.34 -20.28
N GLY A 262 0.75 -8.66 -21.36
CA GLY A 262 0.56 -8.04 -22.66
C GLY A 262 1.12 -6.61 -22.75
N VAL A 263 0.62 -5.85 -23.72
CA VAL A 263 0.89 -4.42 -23.89
C VAL A 263 0.24 -3.65 -22.74
N LEU A 264 1.03 -3.01 -21.88
CA LEU A 264 0.56 -2.21 -20.75
C LEU A 264 -0.04 -0.88 -21.24
N PHE A 265 0.75 -0.14 -22.02
CA PHE A 265 0.35 1.10 -22.67
C PHE A 265 1.30 1.39 -23.84
N SER A 266 0.88 2.30 -24.70
CA SER A 266 1.69 2.85 -25.80
C SER A 266 1.79 4.36 -25.63
N MET A 267 2.98 4.92 -25.84
CA MET A 267 3.25 6.35 -25.80
C MET A 267 4.08 6.73 -27.01
N GLU A 268 3.57 7.63 -27.84
CA GLU A 268 4.26 8.10 -29.05
C GLU A 268 4.62 6.90 -29.96
N ASP A 269 5.91 6.67 -30.18
CA ASP A 269 6.53 5.61 -30.95
C ASP A 269 6.96 4.40 -30.10
N LEU A 270 6.59 4.35 -28.82
CA LEU A 270 6.96 3.29 -27.88
C LEU A 270 5.76 2.43 -27.48
N SER A 271 5.96 1.12 -27.49
CA SER A 271 5.05 0.15 -26.86
C SER A 271 5.71 -0.52 -25.68
N VAL A 272 4.98 -0.55 -24.56
CA VAL A 272 5.48 -1.07 -23.29
C VAL A 272 4.78 -2.36 -22.95
N TYR A 273 5.54 -3.42 -22.74
CA TYR A 273 5.04 -4.75 -22.42
C TYR A 273 5.40 -5.14 -20.99
N GLY A 274 4.51 -5.87 -20.33
CA GLY A 274 4.69 -6.33 -18.96
C GLY A 274 4.69 -7.85 -18.83
N TYR A 275 5.60 -8.35 -18.00
CA TYR A 275 5.61 -9.73 -17.54
C TYR A 275 5.89 -9.76 -16.05
N MET A 276 5.11 -10.51 -15.29
CA MET A 276 5.26 -10.61 -13.84
C MET A 276 5.41 -12.08 -13.45
N THR A 277 6.47 -12.36 -12.70
CA THR A 277 6.75 -13.70 -12.16
C THR A 277 5.79 -14.04 -11.01
N ASN A 278 5.75 -15.32 -10.64
CA ASN A 278 5.03 -15.79 -9.45
C ASN A 278 5.57 -15.20 -8.13
N THR A 279 6.84 -14.78 -8.10
CA THR A 279 7.47 -14.08 -6.96
C THR A 279 7.29 -12.56 -7.02
N LYS A 280 6.41 -12.07 -7.91
CA LYS A 280 6.07 -10.64 -8.10
C LYS A 280 7.22 -9.77 -8.60
N VAL A 281 8.30 -10.36 -9.12
CA VAL A 281 9.31 -9.63 -9.90
C VAL A 281 8.71 -9.21 -11.24
N LYS A 282 8.82 -7.92 -11.56
CA LYS A 282 8.26 -7.28 -12.75
C LYS A 282 9.35 -7.12 -13.82
N PHE A 283 9.13 -7.66 -15.01
CA PHE A 283 9.92 -7.39 -16.20
C PHE A 283 9.14 -6.47 -17.12
N ILE A 284 9.78 -5.38 -17.52
CA ILE A 284 9.21 -4.37 -18.42
C ILE A 284 10.11 -4.31 -19.64
N THR A 285 9.53 -4.51 -20.82
CA THR A 285 10.24 -4.35 -22.10
C THR A 285 9.60 -3.20 -22.85
N VAL A 286 10.41 -2.21 -23.23
CA VAL A 286 10.00 -1.06 -24.03
C VAL A 286 10.55 -1.24 -25.42
N LEU A 287 9.67 -1.23 -26.42
CA LEU A 287 10.05 -1.37 -27.82
C LEU A 287 9.64 -0.10 -28.55
N THR A 288 10.54 0.46 -29.34
CA THR A 288 10.16 1.37 -30.42
C THR A 288 9.35 0.56 -31.41
N VAL A 289 8.13 1.02 -31.72
CA VAL A 289 7.24 0.37 -32.68
C VAL A 289 7.67 0.81 -34.08
N PRO A 290 8.35 -0.02 -34.88
CA PRO A 290 8.31 0.15 -36.32
C PRO A 290 6.88 -0.22 -36.82
N ASP A 291 6.55 0.07 -38.08
CA ASP A 291 5.26 -0.27 -38.73
C ASP A 291 4.91 -1.79 -38.75
N VAL A 292 5.61 -2.62 -37.97
CA VAL A 292 5.45 -4.07 -37.87
C VAL A 292 4.78 -4.44 -36.55
N ILE A 293 3.67 -5.17 -36.66
CA ILE A 293 2.94 -5.71 -35.51
C ILE A 293 3.76 -6.84 -34.86
N ILE A 294 4.10 -6.68 -33.58
CA ILE A 294 4.80 -7.70 -32.80
C ILE A 294 3.77 -8.69 -32.25
N LYS A 295 3.96 -9.98 -32.50
CA LYS A 295 3.06 -11.03 -32.02
C LYS A 295 3.32 -11.33 -30.55
N ASP A 296 2.25 -11.62 -29.80
CA ASP A 296 2.33 -12.01 -28.39
C ASP A 296 3.24 -13.23 -28.15
N LEU A 297 3.30 -14.17 -29.10
CA LEU A 297 4.17 -15.35 -29.00
C LEU A 297 5.64 -14.95 -28.93
N ASP A 298 6.05 -13.99 -29.75
CA ASP A 298 7.43 -13.50 -29.81
C ASP A 298 7.79 -12.76 -28.53
N MET A 299 6.89 -11.91 -28.03
CA MET A 299 7.08 -11.23 -26.74
C MET A 299 7.14 -12.21 -25.57
N LYS A 300 6.28 -13.23 -25.55
CA LYS A 300 6.36 -14.30 -24.54
C LYS A 300 7.71 -15.02 -24.58
N ASN A 301 8.28 -15.25 -25.76
CA ASN A 301 9.62 -15.83 -25.90
C ASN A 301 10.73 -14.90 -25.39
N VAL A 302 10.65 -13.60 -25.67
CA VAL A 302 11.56 -12.59 -25.11
C VAL A 302 11.53 -12.64 -23.58
N PHE A 303 10.34 -12.53 -22.98
CA PHE A 303 10.20 -12.55 -21.52
C PHE A 303 10.62 -13.88 -20.90
N ARG A 304 10.35 -15.01 -21.55
CA ARG A 304 10.84 -16.32 -21.10
C ARG A 304 12.37 -16.34 -21.03
N ARG A 305 13.07 -15.79 -22.03
CA ARG A 305 14.53 -15.70 -22.04
C ARG A 305 15.07 -14.76 -20.94
N ILE A 306 14.42 -13.61 -20.74
CA ILE A 306 14.76 -12.67 -19.64
C ILE A 306 14.56 -13.36 -18.29
N HIS A 307 13.45 -14.06 -18.11
CA HIS A 307 13.13 -14.80 -16.89
C HIS A 307 14.19 -15.88 -16.62
N THR A 308 14.57 -16.67 -17.62
CA THR A 308 15.66 -17.67 -17.49
C THR A 308 16.98 -17.02 -17.08
N ALA A 309 17.36 -15.89 -17.70
CA ALA A 309 18.59 -15.17 -17.34
C ALA A 309 18.54 -14.68 -15.88
N TYR A 310 17.39 -14.17 -15.45
CA TYR A 310 17.16 -13.73 -14.07
C TYR A 310 17.22 -14.89 -13.07
N VAL A 311 16.58 -16.02 -13.38
CA VAL A 311 16.63 -17.24 -12.54
C VAL A 311 18.05 -17.76 -12.42
N ASN A 312 18.80 -17.83 -13.53
CA ASN A 312 20.21 -18.25 -13.50
C ASN A 312 21.07 -17.31 -12.66
N HIS A 313 20.80 -16.01 -12.72
CA HIS A 313 21.52 -15.02 -11.92
C HIS A 313 21.20 -15.13 -10.43
N THR A 314 19.92 -15.24 -10.09
CA THR A 314 19.45 -15.36 -8.70
C THR A 314 19.77 -16.70 -8.05
N SER A 315 19.89 -17.76 -8.85
CA SER A 315 20.32 -19.09 -8.39
C SER A 315 21.84 -19.18 -8.15
N ASN A 316 22.58 -18.09 -8.37
CA ASN A 316 24.01 -18.04 -8.08
C ASN A 316 24.22 -17.98 -6.55
N PRO A 317 24.94 -18.94 -5.93
CA PRO A 317 25.19 -18.96 -4.48
C PRO A 317 25.91 -17.72 -3.93
N PHE A 318 26.59 -16.96 -4.79
CA PHE A 318 27.32 -15.74 -4.44
C PHE A 318 26.52 -14.46 -4.73
N TYR A 319 25.32 -14.58 -5.30
CA TYR A 319 24.44 -13.43 -5.51
C TYR A 319 23.59 -13.20 -4.26
N ASP A 320 23.79 -12.03 -3.66
CA ASP A 320 22.96 -11.56 -2.57
C ASP A 320 21.67 -10.93 -3.14
N ILE A 321 20.63 -11.78 -3.23
CA ILE A 321 19.26 -11.41 -3.65
C ILE A 321 18.72 -10.25 -2.79
N ASP A 322 19.20 -10.15 -1.56
CA ASP A 322 18.73 -9.23 -0.53
C ASP A 322 19.45 -7.88 -0.57
N SER A 323 20.54 -7.78 -1.33
CA SER A 323 21.34 -6.57 -1.42
C SER A 323 20.59 -5.37 -2.01
N GLN A 324 19.48 -5.62 -2.73
CA GLN A 324 18.72 -4.65 -3.52
C GLN A 324 19.60 -3.78 -4.44
N LYS A 325 20.82 -4.24 -4.72
CA LYS A 325 21.74 -3.57 -5.63
C LYS A 325 21.30 -3.87 -7.04
N MET A 326 21.50 -2.89 -7.93
CA MET A 326 21.39 -3.17 -9.34
C MET A 326 22.29 -4.34 -9.71
N ILE A 327 21.77 -5.26 -10.51
CA ILE A 327 22.51 -6.39 -11.06
C ILE A 327 23.66 -5.82 -11.90
N LYS A 328 24.90 -6.16 -11.51
CA LYS A 328 26.14 -5.76 -12.19
C LYS A 328 26.92 -6.96 -12.74
N SER A 329 26.27 -8.11 -12.84
CA SER A 329 26.93 -9.33 -13.29
C SER A 329 27.19 -9.25 -14.79
N LYS A 330 28.47 -9.30 -15.18
CA LYS A 330 28.88 -9.33 -16.60
C LYS A 330 28.19 -10.45 -17.38
N LYS A 331 28.00 -11.63 -16.77
CA LYS A 331 27.32 -12.77 -17.40
C LYS A 331 25.85 -12.44 -17.68
N PHE A 332 25.15 -11.89 -16.69
CA PHE A 332 23.76 -11.48 -16.85
C PHE A 332 23.62 -10.37 -17.90
N GLU A 333 24.50 -9.37 -17.86
CA GLU A 333 24.53 -8.28 -18.85
C GLU A 333 24.72 -8.81 -20.28
N GLN A 334 25.64 -9.75 -20.49
CA GLN A 334 25.85 -10.39 -21.80
C GLN A 334 24.62 -11.17 -22.28
N GLU A 335 23.94 -11.90 -21.39
CA GLU A 335 22.70 -12.63 -21.73
C GLU A 335 21.57 -11.66 -22.13
N ILE A 336 21.37 -10.58 -21.36
CA ILE A 336 20.37 -9.55 -21.67
C ILE A 336 20.74 -8.80 -22.95
N GLU A 337 22.02 -8.54 -23.19
CA GLU A 337 22.50 -7.88 -24.41
C GLU A 337 22.26 -8.76 -25.65
N ALA A 338 22.46 -10.07 -25.55
CA ALA A 338 22.14 -11.03 -26.60
C ALA A 338 20.61 -11.18 -26.84
N ILE A 339 19.78 -10.90 -25.82
CA ILE A 339 18.32 -10.85 -25.99
C ILE A 339 17.94 -9.56 -26.74
N GLY A 340 18.44 -8.40 -26.29
CA GLY A 340 18.07 -7.10 -26.84
C GLY A 340 18.62 -6.78 -28.23
N ARG A 341 19.82 -7.28 -28.59
CA ARG A 341 20.46 -6.99 -29.90
C ARG A 341 20.03 -7.91 -31.06
N GLY A 342 19.10 -8.85 -30.85
CA GLY A 342 18.55 -9.65 -31.96
C GLY A 342 19.04 -11.11 -32.00
N ARG A 343 18.55 -11.92 -31.07
CA ARG A 343 18.30 -13.35 -31.32
C ARG A 343 16.86 -13.76 -30.95
N ALA A 344 15.98 -12.81 -30.69
CA ALA A 344 14.65 -13.08 -30.12
C ALA A 344 13.57 -13.32 -31.17
N LEU A 345 13.81 -12.96 -32.44
CA LEU A 345 12.81 -13.03 -33.52
C LEU A 345 13.20 -13.98 -34.66
N GLU A 346 14.40 -14.60 -34.62
CA GLU A 346 14.79 -15.61 -35.60
C GLU A 346 14.43 -17.01 -35.09
N GLY A 347 13.16 -17.39 -35.29
CA GLY A 347 12.79 -18.79 -35.35
C GLY A 347 13.36 -19.40 -36.63
N GLY A 348 14.47 -20.13 -36.53
CA GLY A 348 15.14 -20.71 -37.69
C GLY A 348 16.00 -21.90 -37.32
N ASN A 349 15.41 -23.09 -37.46
CA ASN A 349 16.04 -24.40 -37.42
C ASN A 349 17.42 -24.41 -38.12
N ARG A 350 18.52 -24.67 -37.39
CA ARG A 350 19.79 -25.14 -37.97
C ARG A 350 20.48 -26.13 -37.06
N SER A 351 20.16 -27.40 -37.27
CA SER A 351 21.15 -28.47 -37.28
C SER A 351 22.20 -28.14 -38.35
N SER A 352 23.39 -27.71 -37.93
CA SER A 352 24.57 -27.74 -38.78
C SER A 352 25.72 -28.36 -37.99
N VAL A 353 25.91 -29.65 -38.26
CA VAL A 353 27.14 -30.40 -38.00
C VAL A 353 28.33 -29.58 -38.55
N PRO A 354 29.44 -29.44 -37.80
CA PRO A 354 30.62 -28.76 -38.33
C PRO A 354 31.23 -29.57 -39.49
N PRO A 355 31.75 -28.92 -40.55
CA PRO A 355 32.40 -29.62 -41.65
C PRO A 355 33.70 -30.25 -41.18
N ALA A 356 33.97 -31.44 -41.70
CA ALA A 356 35.19 -32.20 -41.47
C ALA A 356 36.44 -31.36 -41.77
N ALA A 357 37.34 -31.30 -40.78
CA ALA A 357 38.69 -30.79 -40.99
C ALA A 357 39.49 -31.86 -41.74
N HIS A 358 39.72 -31.61 -43.03
CA HIS A 358 40.81 -32.24 -43.76
C HIS A 358 42.11 -31.46 -43.52
N GLY A 359 43.16 -32.20 -43.24
CA GLY A 359 44.54 -31.85 -43.60
C GLY A 359 45.56 -32.32 -42.57
N PRO A 360 46.85 -32.40 -42.96
CA PRO A 360 47.43 -32.89 -44.22
C PRO A 360 47.77 -34.39 -44.16
#